data_AF-A0A2X2ZAV6-F1
#
_entry.id   AF-A0A2X2ZAV6-F1
#
_cell.length_a   1.000
_cell.length_b   1.000
_cell.length_c   1.000
_cell.angle_alpha   90.00
_cell.angle_beta   90.00
_cell.angle_gamma   90.00
#
_symmetry.space_group_name_H-M   'P 1'
#
loop_
_entity.id
_entity.type
_entity.pdbx_description
1 polymer ?
#
loop_
_entity_poly.entity_id
_entity_poly.type
_entity_poly.pdbx_seq_one_letter_code
_entity_poly.pdbx_strand_id
1 'polypeptide(L)'
;MVIAIVLLGVGYWGFHSWKHKTSLGELMTIEASYMMYACGDDNDDIKVEKVINPKYSFLLGKDINPETLVPEAFQTLELKNYFYDNRTDQYNLTYRLKGRLEQNSKSGCSNSAPRFYVEEIERLDGTHRVIVK
;
A
#
# COMPACT_ATOMS: atom_id res chain seq x y z
N MET A 1 -33.04 12.00 20.68
CA MET A 1 -32.39 12.44 19.43
C MET A 1 -30.88 12.20 19.43
N VAL A 2 -30.14 12.63 20.46
CA VAL A 2 -28.67 12.42 20.57
C VAL A 2 -28.25 10.95 20.50
N ILE A 3 -28.98 10.05 21.19
CA ILE A 3 -28.67 8.60 21.20
C ILE A 3 -28.75 7.98 19.79
N ALA A 4 -29.72 8.40 18.97
CA ALA A 4 -29.86 7.92 17.60
C ALA A 4 -28.70 8.37 16.70
N ILE A 5 -28.22 9.61 16.87
CA ILE A 5 -27.07 10.15 16.12
C ILE A 5 -25.80 9.39 16.50
N VAL A 6 -25.58 9.12 17.79
CA VAL A 6 -24.43 8.34 18.27
C VAL A 6 -24.47 6.91 17.73
N LEU A 7 -25.63 6.24 17.76
CA LEU A 7 -25.78 4.88 17.23
C LEU A 7 -25.53 4.82 15.71
N LEU A 8 -26.00 5.81 14.95
CA LEU A 8 -25.71 5.92 13.52
C LEU A 8 -24.22 6.14 13.25
N GLY A 9 -23.56 7.00 14.04
CA GLY A 9 -22.13 7.24 13.92
C GLY A 9 -21.28 6.00 14.23
N VAL A 10 -21.56 5.31 15.34
CA VAL A 10 -20.86 4.08 15.73
C VAL A 10 -21.15 2.95 14.76
N GLY A 11 -22.41 2.81 14.30
CA GLY A 11 -22.79 1.82 13.30
C GLY A 11 -22.11 2.05 11.96
N TYR A 12 -22.03 3.29 11.51
CA TYR A 12 -21.30 3.67 10.30
C TYR A 12 -19.81 3.35 10.42
N TRP A 13 -19.16 3.75 11.51
CA TRP A 13 -17.74 3.47 11.75
C TRP A 13 -17.46 1.97 11.84
N GLY A 14 -18.29 1.22 12.57
CA GLY A 14 -18.18 -0.23 12.71
C GLY A 14 -18.34 -0.96 11.37
N PHE A 15 -19.33 -0.56 10.57
CA PHE A 15 -19.57 -1.13 9.24
C PHE A 15 -18.40 -0.88 8.30
N HIS A 16 -17.88 0.35 8.24
CA HIS A 16 -16.75 0.70 7.38
C HIS A 16 -15.46 -0.01 7.81
N SER A 17 -15.18 -0.08 9.12
CA SER A 17 -14.02 -0.81 9.65
C SER A 17 -14.09 -2.31 9.33
N TRP A 18 -15.28 -2.92 9.49
CA TRP A 18 -15.50 -4.32 9.15
C TRP A 18 -15.38 -4.60 7.65
N LYS A 19 -15.95 -3.73 6.81
CA LYS A 19 -15.84 -3.83 5.35
C LYS A 19 -14.39 -3.73 4.88
N HIS A 20 -13.60 -2.84 5.47
CA HIS A 20 -12.18 -2.70 5.14
C HIS A 20 -11.38 -3.95 5.56
N LYS A 21 -11.61 -4.48 6.77
CA LYS A 21 -10.95 -5.73 7.20
C LYS A 21 -11.29 -6.93 6.33
N THR A 22 -12.52 -6.98 5.79
CA THR A 22 -12.96 -8.07 4.90
C THR A 22 -12.58 -7.85 3.43
N SER A 23 -12.21 -6.63 3.03
CA SER A 23 -11.69 -6.35 1.68
C SER A 23 -10.21 -6.69 1.54
N LEU A 24 -9.47 -6.80 2.64
CA LEU A 24 -8.05 -7.19 2.60
C LEU A 24 -7.89 -8.69 2.39
N GLY A 25 -7.09 -9.03 1.38
CA GLY A 25 -6.69 -10.40 1.11
C GLY A 25 -5.73 -10.99 2.13
N GLU A 26 -5.22 -12.16 1.79
CA GLU A 26 -4.18 -12.82 2.58
C GLU A 26 -2.89 -12.00 2.57
N LEU A 27 -2.10 -12.17 3.62
CA LEU A 27 -0.78 -11.60 3.70
C LEU A 27 0.11 -12.24 2.64
N MET A 28 0.79 -11.41 1.85
CA MET A 28 1.65 -11.84 0.76
C MET A 28 2.90 -10.99 0.69
N THR A 29 3.92 -11.54 0.02
CA THR A 29 5.18 -10.86 -0.20
C THR A 29 5.43 -10.71 -1.70
N ILE A 30 5.80 -9.50 -2.09
CA ILE A 30 6.13 -9.11 -3.46
C ILE A 30 7.47 -8.39 -3.47
N GLU A 31 8.11 -8.36 -4.62
CA GLU A 31 9.22 -7.44 -4.88
C GLU A 31 8.73 -6.46 -5.95
N ALA A 32 8.90 -5.17 -5.69
CA ALA A 32 8.36 -4.10 -6.53
C ALA A 32 9.35 -2.94 -6.64
N SER A 33 9.34 -2.25 -7.79
CA SER A 33 10.22 -1.14 -8.11
C SER A 33 9.46 0.17 -8.21
N TYR A 34 10.03 1.27 -7.68
CA TYR A 34 9.48 2.60 -7.93
C TYR A 34 9.71 2.98 -9.39
N MET A 35 8.64 3.42 -10.04
CA MET A 35 8.69 3.90 -11.42
C MET A 35 8.76 5.42 -11.44
N MET A 36 9.59 5.97 -12.34
CA MET A 36 9.51 7.39 -12.68
C MET A 36 8.36 7.58 -13.65
N TYR A 37 7.19 8.02 -13.17
CA TYR A 37 6.09 8.36 -14.07
C TYR A 37 6.37 9.69 -14.78
N ALA A 38 6.17 9.72 -16.09
CA ALA A 38 6.30 10.92 -16.92
C ALA A 38 5.19 11.96 -16.68
N CYS A 39 4.23 11.66 -15.80
CA CYS A 39 3.00 12.43 -15.60
C CYS A 39 3.02 13.36 -14.38
N GLY A 40 4.18 13.82 -13.94
CA GLY A 40 4.34 15.05 -13.15
C GLY A 40 3.73 15.10 -11.73
N ASP A 41 2.84 14.18 -11.37
CA ASP A 41 2.20 14.11 -10.06
C ASP A 41 2.55 12.76 -9.42
N ASP A 42 3.26 12.87 -8.29
CA ASP A 42 3.48 11.94 -7.20
C ASP A 42 3.87 10.47 -7.52
N ASN A 43 5.01 10.05 -6.97
CA ASN A 43 5.67 8.74 -7.15
C ASN A 43 4.95 7.60 -6.40
N ASP A 44 3.64 7.57 -6.49
CA ASP A 44 2.81 6.79 -5.57
C ASP A 44 2.65 5.34 -6.01
N ASP A 45 2.80 5.05 -7.31
CA ASP A 45 2.64 3.71 -7.87
C ASP A 45 3.99 2.97 -8.02
N ILE A 46 3.98 1.68 -7.68
CA ILE A 46 5.14 0.78 -7.84
C ILE A 46 4.80 -0.41 -8.74
N LYS A 47 5.78 -0.89 -9.49
CA LYS A 47 5.61 -2.03 -10.39
C LYS A 47 6.05 -3.31 -9.75
N VAL A 48 5.21 -4.34 -9.79
CA VAL A 48 5.52 -5.66 -9.25
C VAL A 48 6.48 -6.40 -10.18
N GLU A 49 7.70 -6.65 -9.71
CA GLU A 49 8.75 -7.38 -10.42
C GLU A 49 8.75 -8.87 -10.07
N LYS A 50 8.28 -9.22 -8.85
CA LYS A 50 8.21 -10.61 -8.40
C LYS A 50 7.08 -10.81 -7.41
N VAL A 51 6.50 -12.00 -7.45
CA VAL A 51 5.51 -12.45 -6.49
C VAL A 51 5.99 -13.76 -5.88
N ILE A 52 6.05 -13.86 -4.54
CA ILE A 52 6.51 -15.08 -3.89
C ILE A 52 5.44 -16.18 -3.94
N ASN A 53 4.16 -15.81 -3.84
CA ASN A 53 3.04 -16.76 -3.87
C ASN A 53 2.42 -16.84 -5.29
N PRO A 54 2.45 -18.00 -5.97
CA PRO A 54 1.93 -18.16 -7.34
C PRO A 54 0.44 -17.81 -7.51
N LYS A 55 -0.37 -17.87 -6.44
CA LYS A 55 -1.78 -17.45 -6.46
C LYS A 55 -1.95 -16.01 -6.94
N TYR A 56 -0.94 -15.16 -6.71
CA TYR A 56 -0.96 -13.75 -7.05
C TYR A 56 -0.10 -13.41 -8.27
N SER A 57 0.30 -14.39 -9.09
CA SER A 57 1.10 -14.15 -10.31
C SER A 57 0.45 -13.20 -11.31
N PHE A 58 -0.87 -12.98 -11.23
CA PHE A 58 -1.58 -11.98 -12.04
C PHE A 58 -1.14 -10.53 -11.77
N LEU A 59 -0.48 -10.28 -10.63
CA LEU A 59 0.10 -8.98 -10.29
C LEU A 59 1.44 -8.73 -10.99
N LEU A 60 2.09 -9.75 -11.54
CA LEU A 60 3.42 -9.61 -12.14
C LEU A 60 3.40 -8.60 -13.30
N GLY A 61 4.28 -7.60 -13.25
CA GLY A 61 4.36 -6.52 -14.22
C GLY A 61 3.21 -5.50 -14.15
N LYS A 62 2.33 -5.60 -13.15
CA LYS A 62 1.27 -4.62 -12.87
C LYS A 62 1.76 -3.57 -11.88
N ASP A 63 1.16 -2.40 -12.02
CA ASP A 63 1.33 -1.30 -11.08
C ASP A 63 0.39 -1.53 -9.90
N ILE A 64 0.86 -1.23 -8.69
CA ILE A 64 0.06 -1.23 -7.46
C ILE A 64 0.27 0.10 -6.73
N ASN A 65 -0.75 0.51 -5.98
CA ASN A 65 -0.66 1.67 -5.11
C ASN A 65 -0.33 1.20 -3.68
N PRO A 66 0.92 1.30 -3.22
CA PRO A 66 1.29 1.04 -1.84
C PRO A 66 0.61 2.03 -0.88
N GLU A 67 -0.16 1.50 0.05
CA GLU A 67 -0.73 2.26 1.17
C GLU A 67 -0.18 1.71 2.49
N THR A 68 -0.21 2.53 3.53
CA THR A 68 0.01 2.08 4.91
C THR A 68 -1.26 2.33 5.73
N LEU A 69 -1.55 1.42 6.66
CA LEU A 69 -2.66 1.56 7.60
C LEU A 69 -2.39 2.62 8.68
N VAL A 70 -1.14 3.05 8.81
CA VAL A 70 -0.75 4.12 9.73
C VAL A 70 -1.08 5.47 9.08
N PRO A 71 -1.98 6.29 9.66
CA PRO A 71 -2.29 7.60 9.09
C PRO A 71 -1.02 8.45 9.00
N GLU A 72 -0.89 9.27 7.96
CA GLU A 72 0.34 10.04 7.66
C GLU A 72 0.92 10.78 8.88
N ALA A 73 0.05 11.37 9.71
CA ALA A 73 0.43 12.08 10.93
C ALA A 73 1.12 11.22 12.01
N PHE A 74 1.02 9.89 11.91
CA PHE A 74 1.57 8.92 12.85
C PHE A 74 2.62 8.01 12.22
N GLN A 75 2.92 8.21 10.93
CA GLN A 75 3.98 7.45 10.26
C GLN A 75 5.34 7.90 10.80
N THR A 76 6.27 6.95 10.96
CA THR A 76 7.65 7.30 11.28
C THR A 76 8.25 8.09 10.13
N LEU A 77 9.18 9.00 10.44
CA LEU A 77 9.90 9.77 9.40
C LEU A 77 10.56 8.81 8.39
N GLU A 78 11.04 7.66 8.85
CA GLU A 78 11.61 6.62 8.02
C GLU A 78 10.56 6.05 7.05
N LEU A 79 9.36 5.70 7.52
CA LEU A 79 8.29 5.23 6.64
C LEU A 79 7.90 6.29 5.59
N LYS A 80 7.83 7.55 6.03
CA LYS A 80 7.51 8.68 5.16
C LYS A 80 8.56 8.86 4.06
N ASN A 81 9.84 8.69 4.38
CA ASN A 81 10.94 8.77 3.42
C ASN A 81 10.92 7.62 2.39
N TYR A 82 10.33 6.48 2.71
CA TYR A 82 10.23 5.35 1.78
C TYR A 82 9.07 5.47 0.80
N PHE A 83 7.96 6.10 1.19
CA PHE A 83 6.75 6.22 0.36
C PHE A 83 6.60 7.59 -0.31
N TYR A 84 6.97 8.69 0.36
CA TYR A 84 6.56 10.03 -0.04
C TYR A 84 7.72 11.00 -0.34
N ASP A 85 8.96 10.72 0.08
CA ASP A 85 10.13 11.58 -0.21
C ASP A 85 11.08 10.97 -1.27
N ASN A 86 10.57 10.02 -2.06
CA ASN A 86 11.34 9.39 -3.14
C ASN A 86 11.56 10.35 -4.30
N ARG A 87 12.60 11.17 -4.18
CA ARG A 87 13.08 12.07 -5.22
C ARG A 87 14.25 11.44 -5.97
N THR A 88 14.03 10.98 -7.20
CA THR A 88 15.08 10.69 -8.21
C THR A 88 16.15 9.62 -7.90
N ASP A 89 16.59 9.46 -6.66
CA ASP A 89 17.65 8.56 -6.21
C ASP A 89 17.18 7.13 -5.99
N GLN A 90 15.88 6.93 -5.77
CA GLN A 90 15.27 5.64 -5.50
C GLN A 90 14.53 5.03 -6.71
N TYR A 91 14.59 5.66 -7.89
CA TYR A 91 14.05 5.08 -9.12
C TYR A 91 14.77 3.78 -9.48
N ASN A 92 14.00 2.78 -9.92
CA ASN A 92 14.48 1.42 -10.21
C ASN A 92 15.07 0.67 -9.00
N LEU A 93 15.03 1.23 -7.78
CA LEU A 93 15.31 0.43 -6.58
C LEU A 93 14.16 -0.55 -6.38
N THR A 94 14.53 -1.80 -6.09
CA THR A 94 13.56 -2.86 -5.81
C THR A 94 13.41 -3.03 -4.30
N TYR A 95 12.18 -3.08 -3.85
CA TYR A 95 11.80 -3.27 -2.46
C TYR A 95 11.10 -4.61 -2.34
N ARG A 96 11.36 -5.32 -1.25
CA ARG A 96 10.51 -6.43 -0.83
C ARG A 96 9.44 -5.88 0.10
N LEU A 97 8.19 -6.01 -0.33
CA LEU A 97 7.02 -5.58 0.42
C LEU A 97 6.28 -6.80 0.93
N LYS A 98 5.88 -6.75 2.20
CA LYS A 98 4.96 -7.71 2.80
C LYS A 98 3.71 -6.96 3.22
N GLY A 99 2.56 -7.44 2.77
CA GLY A 99 1.32 -6.69 2.89
C GLY A 99 0.13 -7.43 2.34
N ARG A 100 -0.98 -6.72 2.18
CA ARG A 100 -2.27 -7.28 1.77
C ARG A 100 -2.83 -6.52 0.58
N LEU A 101 -3.20 -7.26 -0.46
CA LEU A 101 -3.93 -6.71 -1.59
C LEU A 101 -5.39 -6.47 -1.20
N GLU A 102 -5.92 -5.30 -1.51
CA GLU A 102 -7.35 -5.06 -1.38
C GLU A 102 -8.10 -5.75 -2.54
N GLN A 103 -8.94 -6.73 -2.22
CA GLN A 103 -9.66 -7.58 -3.18
C GLN A 103 -10.82 -6.85 -3.88
N ASN A 104 -11.20 -5.65 -3.40
CA ASN A 104 -12.39 -4.91 -3.86
C ASN A 104 -12.13 -3.40 -4.04
N SER A 105 -10.87 -2.96 -4.21
CA SER A 105 -10.55 -1.53 -4.25
C SER A 105 -11.09 -0.88 -5.51
N LYS A 106 -11.85 0.21 -5.37
CA LYS A 106 -11.92 1.22 -6.43
C LYS A 106 -10.64 2.05 -6.35
N SER A 107 -9.81 1.82 -7.35
CA SER A 107 -8.59 2.52 -7.81
C SER A 107 -8.20 3.86 -7.20
N GLY A 108 -6.87 4.07 -7.09
CA GLY A 108 -6.22 5.37 -6.89
C GLY A 108 -6.18 6.23 -8.16
N CYS A 109 -5.21 7.16 -8.25
CA CYS A 109 -5.09 8.20 -9.28
C CYS A 109 -5.04 7.66 -10.73
N SER A 110 -4.58 6.41 -10.91
CA SER A 110 -4.86 5.60 -12.08
C SER A 110 -6.02 4.64 -11.80
N ASN A 111 -7.11 4.73 -12.56
CA ASN A 111 -8.33 3.94 -12.42
C ASN A 111 -8.15 2.40 -12.52
N SER A 112 -6.91 1.89 -12.56
CA SER A 112 -6.58 0.47 -12.77
C SER A 112 -5.61 -0.16 -11.76
N ALA A 113 -4.90 0.61 -10.91
CA ALA A 113 -3.94 0.04 -9.96
C ALA A 113 -4.64 -0.40 -8.65
N PRO A 114 -4.50 -1.67 -8.21
CA PRO A 114 -5.06 -2.13 -6.95
C PRO A 114 -4.24 -1.62 -5.76
N ARG A 115 -4.92 -1.38 -4.63
CA ARG A 115 -4.28 -0.94 -3.38
C ARG A 115 -3.57 -2.10 -2.70
N PHE A 116 -2.36 -1.85 -2.23
CA PHE A 116 -1.55 -2.81 -1.49
C PHE A 116 -1.13 -2.24 -0.15
N TYR A 117 -1.71 -2.76 0.93
CA TYR A 117 -1.44 -2.30 2.29
C TYR A 117 -0.16 -2.92 2.82
N VAL A 118 0.90 -2.12 2.90
CA VAL A 118 2.24 -2.54 3.33
C VAL A 118 2.30 -2.64 4.85
N GLU A 119 2.71 -3.81 5.34
CA GLU A 119 3.00 -4.10 6.76
C GLU A 119 4.53 -4.17 7.01
N GLU A 120 5.34 -4.55 6.02
CA GLU A 120 6.80 -4.52 6.11
C GLU A 120 7.42 -4.13 4.76
N ILE A 121 8.50 -3.36 4.80
CA ILE A 121 9.25 -2.91 3.62
C ILE A 121 10.75 -3.10 3.83
N GLU A 122 11.42 -3.68 2.84
CA GLU A 122 12.86 -3.94 2.84
C GLU A 122 13.47 -3.47 1.52
N ARG A 123 14.58 -2.73 1.56
CA ARG A 123 15.34 -2.40 0.35
C ARG A 123 16.20 -3.59 -0.06
N LEU A 124 16.15 -3.97 -1.33
CA LEU A 124 16.99 -5.07 -1.86
C LEU A 124 18.38 -4.61 -2.33
N ASP A 125 18.75 -3.35 -2.06
CA ASP A 125 20.11 -2.82 -2.24
C ASP A 125 21.07 -3.19 -1.10
N GLY A 126 20.58 -3.94 -0.09
CA GLY A 126 21.35 -4.39 1.06
C GLY A 126 21.49 -3.34 2.17
N THR A 127 20.81 -2.20 2.07
CA THR A 127 21.00 -1.11 3.03
C THR A 127 20.10 -1.22 4.26
N HIS A 128 18.78 -1.49 4.17
CA HIS A 128 17.88 -1.39 5.35
C HIS A 128 16.54 -2.17 5.25
N ARG A 129 15.98 -2.55 6.40
CA ARG A 129 14.63 -3.17 6.58
C ARG A 129 13.81 -2.42 7.64
N VAL A 130 12.57 -2.06 7.31
CA VAL A 130 11.62 -1.35 8.19
C VAL A 130 10.37 -2.21 8.42
N ILE A 131 9.93 -2.31 9.68
CA ILE A 131 8.71 -3.05 10.07
C ILE A 131 7.65 -2.02 10.46
N VAL A 132 6.50 -2.05 9.77
CA VAL A 132 5.37 -1.14 9.96
C VAL A 132 4.37 -1.87 10.86
N LYS A 133 4.48 -1.69 12.18
CA LYS A 133 3.55 -2.29 13.13
C LYS A 133 2.32 -1.43 13.35
#